data_AF-A0A958G9U8-F1
#
_entry.id   AF-A0A958G9U8-F1
#
_cell.length_a   1.000
_cell.length_b   1.000
_cell.length_c   1.000
_cell.angle_alpha   90.00
_cell.angle_beta   90.00
_cell.angle_gamma   90.00
#
_symmetry.space_group_name_H-M   'P 1'
#
loop_
_entity.id
_entity.type
_entity.pdbx_description
1 polymer ?
#
loop_
_entity_poly.entity_id
_entity_poly.type
_entity_poly.pdbx_seq_one_letter_code
_entity_poly.pdbx_strand_id
1 'polypeptide(L)'
;IVLTAPGLSTIIDAIKESRKIFQRMNSYAIYRIAETIRVLFFVTLSIIVFNFYPVTAVMIVLLALLNDVPVMAIAGDRVNYSRHPEKWNMRVVLGLGTLLGLVGVVSSFLIFYLGREVLHLNREMLQSFIFLKLAIAGHLTIFISRTRGPFWDIKPSGGLLWSALLTKFAATLFAVYGWFIAPIGWKLSLGIWGYAIVAFVITDIVKQYFYKMFGAQIRRRK
;
A
#
# COMPACT_ATOMS: atom_id res chain seq x y z
N ILE A 1 4.76 32.14 9.91
CA ILE A 1 3.50 31.76 10.62
C ILE A 1 2.92 33.05 11.18
N VAL A 2 1.63 33.29 10.96
CA VAL A 2 0.88 34.36 11.63
C VAL A 2 -0.02 33.69 12.66
N LEU A 3 0.07 34.09 13.93
CA LEU A 3 -0.75 33.53 15.00
C LEU A 3 -2.07 34.31 15.07
N THR A 4 -3.18 33.61 14.88
CA THR A 4 -4.53 34.21 14.95
C THR A 4 -5.13 34.15 16.37
N ALA A 5 -4.48 33.45 17.29
CA ALA A 5 -4.88 33.34 18.68
C ALA A 5 -3.69 33.68 19.61
N PRO A 6 -3.92 34.40 20.73
CA PRO A 6 -2.88 34.77 21.67
C PRO A 6 -2.38 33.55 22.46
N GLY A 7 -1.14 33.64 22.97
CA GLY A 7 -0.58 32.67 23.92
C GLY A 7 0.44 31.68 23.33
N LEU A 8 1.35 31.22 24.19
CA LEU A 8 2.38 30.23 23.85
C LEU A 8 1.78 28.84 23.53
N SER A 9 0.60 28.54 24.07
CA SER A 9 -0.16 27.31 23.78
C SER A 9 -0.41 27.14 22.28
N THR A 10 -0.74 28.21 21.56
CA THR A 10 -0.95 28.20 20.10
C THR A 10 0.28 27.69 19.35
N ILE A 11 1.48 28.07 19.79
CA ILE A 11 2.74 27.60 19.19
C ILE A 11 2.96 26.12 19.50
N ILE A 12 2.69 25.69 20.73
CA ILE A 12 2.83 24.29 21.13
C ILE A 12 1.90 23.39 20.31
N ASP A 13 0.66 23.80 20.11
CA ASP A 13 -0.33 23.04 19.34
C ASP A 13 -0.01 23.03 17.85
N ALA A 14 0.45 24.15 17.29
CA ALA A 14 0.97 24.19 15.93
C ALA A 14 2.14 23.22 15.72
N ILE A 15 3.07 23.13 16.68
CA ILE A 15 4.18 22.18 16.62
C ILE A 15 3.68 20.73 16.71
N LYS A 16 2.70 20.43 17.58
CA LYS A 16 2.11 19.08 17.68
C LYS A 16 1.44 18.67 16.37
N GLU A 17 0.64 19.54 15.76
CA GLU A 17 -0.01 19.26 14.48
C GLU A 17 1.00 19.11 13.34
N SER A 18 2.02 19.96 13.29
CA SER A 18 3.14 19.82 12.33
C SER A 18 3.80 18.44 12.43
N ARG A 19 4.06 17.93 13.64
CA ARG A 19 4.61 16.58 13.85
C ARG A 19 3.67 15.47 13.39
N LYS A 20 2.35 15.62 13.55
CA LYS A 20 1.36 14.67 13.04
C LYS A 20 1.34 14.65 11.51
N ILE A 21 1.31 15.83 10.87
CA ILE A 21 1.37 15.96 9.41
C ILE A 21 2.63 15.29 8.87
N PHE A 22 3.77 15.52 9.54
CA PHE A 22 5.04 14.92 9.15
C PHE A 22 5.03 13.39 9.19
N GLN A 23 4.40 12.78 10.20
CA GLN A 23 4.23 11.32 10.27
C GLN A 23 3.35 10.80 9.12
N ARG A 24 2.22 11.46 8.85
CA ARG A 24 1.33 11.09 7.73
C ARG A 24 2.06 11.17 6.38
N MET A 25 2.87 12.20 6.19
CA MET A 25 3.70 12.37 4.99
C MET A 25 4.72 11.24 4.82
N ASN A 26 5.35 10.77 5.91
CA ASN A 26 6.25 9.61 5.83
C ASN A 26 5.51 8.33 5.41
N SER A 27 4.36 8.04 6.03
CA SER A 27 3.54 6.87 5.70
C SER A 27 3.06 6.91 4.26
N TYR A 28 2.66 8.08 3.77
CA TYR A 28 2.30 8.33 2.38
C TYR A 28 3.48 8.11 1.43
N ALA A 29 4.66 8.66 1.74
CA ALA A 29 5.85 8.53 0.90
C ALA A 29 6.29 7.06 0.77
N ILE A 30 6.37 6.33 1.90
CA ILE A 30 6.71 4.90 1.90
C ILE A 30 5.73 4.11 1.04
N TYR A 31 4.42 4.33 1.23
CA TYR A 31 3.38 3.70 0.42
C TYR A 31 3.56 4.01 -1.07
N ARG A 32 3.70 5.29 -1.44
CA ARG A 32 3.79 5.70 -2.84
C ARG A 32 5.03 5.09 -3.52
N ILE A 33 6.18 5.08 -2.85
CA ILE A 33 7.40 4.44 -3.35
C ILE A 33 7.17 2.93 -3.57
N ALA A 34 6.61 2.24 -2.57
CA ALA A 34 6.35 0.81 -2.65
C ALA A 34 5.37 0.46 -3.79
N GLU A 35 4.30 1.24 -3.92
CA GLU A 35 3.30 1.03 -4.98
C GLU A 35 3.89 1.23 -6.36
N THR A 36 4.62 2.33 -6.56
CA THR A 36 5.27 2.67 -7.84
C THR A 36 6.26 1.57 -8.25
N ILE A 37 7.12 1.12 -7.33
CA ILE A 37 8.05 0.02 -7.60
C ILE A 37 7.30 -1.25 -7.96
N ARG A 38 6.29 -1.63 -7.16
CA ARG A 38 5.52 -2.85 -7.39
C ARG A 38 4.83 -2.85 -8.75
N VAL A 39 4.12 -1.77 -9.11
CA VAL A 39 3.37 -1.70 -10.37
C VAL A 39 4.33 -1.63 -11.56
N LEU A 40 5.29 -0.71 -11.55
CA LEU A 40 6.19 -0.53 -12.69
C LEU A 40 7.03 -1.77 -12.96
N PHE A 41 7.73 -2.30 -11.95
CA PHE A 41 8.59 -3.47 -12.17
C PHE A 41 7.77 -4.69 -12.57
N PHE A 42 6.62 -4.94 -11.93
CA PHE A 42 5.79 -6.08 -12.31
C PHE A 42 5.26 -5.95 -13.73
N VAL A 43 4.71 -4.80 -14.12
CA VAL A 43 4.15 -4.60 -15.47
C VAL A 43 5.25 -4.69 -16.53
N THR A 44 6.34 -3.94 -16.35
CA THR A 44 7.44 -3.89 -17.32
C THR A 44 8.12 -5.25 -17.48
N LEU A 45 8.45 -5.94 -16.39
CA LEU A 45 9.09 -7.26 -16.47
C LEU A 45 8.12 -8.32 -17.02
N SER A 46 6.82 -8.23 -16.75
CA SER A 46 5.83 -9.13 -17.37
C SER A 46 5.81 -9.01 -18.89
N ILE A 47 5.91 -7.79 -19.40
CA ILE A 47 5.93 -7.52 -20.85
C ILE A 47 7.24 -8.02 -21.46
N ILE A 48 8.39 -7.66 -20.89
CA ILE A 48 9.70 -7.98 -21.48
C ILE A 48 10.01 -9.48 -21.41
N VAL A 49 9.75 -10.13 -20.27
CA VAL A 49 10.17 -11.52 -20.03
C VAL A 49 9.13 -12.52 -20.52
N PHE A 50 7.84 -12.23 -20.32
CA PHE A 50 6.76 -13.18 -20.60
C PHE A 50 5.92 -12.82 -21.84
N ASN A 51 6.25 -11.73 -22.54
CA ASN A 51 5.48 -11.17 -23.66
C ASN A 51 3.97 -11.05 -23.34
N PHE A 52 3.68 -10.71 -22.08
CA PHE A 52 2.34 -10.68 -21.54
C PHE A 52 2.04 -9.30 -20.96
N TYR A 53 0.91 -8.72 -21.38
CA TYR A 53 0.42 -7.45 -20.86
C TYR A 53 -0.50 -7.74 -19.66
N PRO A 54 -0.05 -7.52 -18.41
CA PRO A 54 -0.75 -8.03 -17.24
C PRO A 54 -1.96 -7.20 -16.81
N VAL A 55 -2.03 -5.95 -17.23
CA VAL A 55 -3.15 -5.04 -17.01
C VAL A 55 -3.38 -4.21 -18.26
N THR A 56 -4.64 -3.98 -18.60
CA THR A 56 -5.02 -3.11 -19.71
C THR A 56 -5.03 -1.64 -19.28
N ALA A 57 -5.09 -0.71 -20.24
CA ALA A 57 -5.21 0.72 -19.94
C ALA A 57 -6.43 1.04 -19.06
N VAL A 58 -7.58 0.42 -19.36
CA VAL A 58 -8.81 0.57 -18.56
C VAL A 58 -8.59 0.09 -17.13
N MET A 59 -7.92 -1.05 -16.93
CA MET A 59 -7.57 -1.57 -15.60
C MET A 59 -6.66 -0.60 -14.83
N ILE A 60 -5.68 0.02 -15.48
CA ILE A 60 -4.80 1.02 -14.85
C ILE A 60 -5.62 2.23 -14.39
N VAL A 61 -6.54 2.72 -15.21
CA VAL A 61 -7.44 3.83 -14.85
C VAL A 61 -8.34 3.45 -13.67
N LEU A 62 -8.94 2.25 -13.69
CA LEU A 62 -9.73 1.75 -12.57
C LEU A 62 -8.90 1.63 -11.29
N LEU A 63 -7.66 1.13 -11.37
CA LEU A 63 -6.76 1.08 -10.23
C LEU A 63 -6.48 2.48 -9.69
N ALA A 64 -6.17 3.46 -10.54
CA ALA A 64 -5.90 4.83 -10.13
C ALA A 64 -7.11 5.44 -9.39
N LEU A 65 -8.29 5.40 -10.01
CA LEU A 65 -9.52 5.96 -9.43
C LEU A 65 -9.88 5.32 -8.09
N LEU A 66 -9.80 3.99 -8.00
CA LEU A 66 -10.12 3.26 -6.77
C LEU A 66 -9.04 3.46 -5.68
N ASN A 67 -7.80 3.79 -6.05
CA ASN A 67 -6.72 4.03 -5.11
C ASN A 67 -6.68 5.48 -4.60
N ASP A 68 -7.18 6.45 -5.36
CA ASP A 68 -7.10 7.87 -4.96
C ASP A 68 -7.96 8.19 -3.75
N VAL A 69 -9.14 7.59 -3.62
CA VAL A 69 -10.06 7.84 -2.50
C VAL A 69 -9.42 7.49 -1.15
N PRO A 70 -8.80 6.30 -0.96
CA PRO A 70 -8.17 5.98 0.32
C PRO A 70 -6.83 6.69 0.52
N VAL A 71 -6.14 7.06 -0.56
CA VAL A 71 -4.93 7.89 -0.48
C VAL A 71 -5.24 9.26 0.09
N MET A 72 -6.33 9.91 -0.33
CA MET A 72 -6.76 11.19 0.27
C MET A 72 -7.08 11.02 1.77
N ALA A 73 -7.65 9.87 2.17
CA ALA A 73 -7.97 9.60 3.56
C ALA A 73 -6.74 9.46 4.48
N ILE A 74 -5.53 9.24 3.93
CA ILE A 74 -4.26 9.22 4.70
C ILE A 74 -4.03 10.58 5.39
N ALA A 75 -4.44 11.68 4.75
CA ALA A 75 -4.26 13.02 5.32
C ALA A 75 -5.02 13.22 6.65
N GLY A 76 -6.14 12.52 6.83
CA GLY A 76 -6.97 12.53 8.03
C GLY A 76 -6.71 11.35 8.99
N ASP A 77 -5.64 10.59 8.79
CA ASP A 77 -5.41 9.37 9.56
C ASP A 77 -4.94 9.62 11.00
N ARG A 78 -5.20 8.66 11.90
CA ARG A 78 -4.75 8.70 13.30
C ARG A 78 -3.26 8.40 13.39
N VAL A 79 -2.51 9.32 13.98
CA VAL A 79 -1.07 9.20 14.22
C VAL A 79 -0.70 9.72 15.60
N ASN A 80 0.28 9.08 16.24
CA ASN A 80 0.88 9.58 17.47
C ASN A 80 1.97 10.62 17.13
N TYR A 81 1.90 11.79 17.73
CA TYR A 81 2.94 12.80 17.55
C TYR A 81 4.21 12.37 18.30
N SER A 82 5.36 12.67 17.73
CA SER A 82 6.65 12.38 18.35
C SER A 82 6.95 13.36 19.48
N ARG A 83 7.58 12.88 20.55
CA ARG A 83 8.03 13.74 21.67
C ARG A 83 9.25 14.58 21.27
N HIS A 84 10.03 14.13 20.30
CA HIS A 84 11.20 14.82 19.77
C HIS A 84 10.91 15.45 18.40
N PRO A 85 11.71 16.43 17.96
CA PRO A 85 11.63 16.93 16.59
C PRO A 85 11.81 15.79 15.59
N GLU A 86 10.81 15.60 14.72
CA GLU A 86 10.92 14.64 13.63
C GLU A 86 11.88 15.17 12.56
N LYS A 87 12.73 14.28 12.05
CA LYS A 87 13.62 14.57 10.93
C LYS A 87 13.31 13.60 9.79
N TRP A 88 13.29 14.09 8.56
CA TRP A 88 13.07 13.22 7.41
C TRP A 88 14.29 12.34 7.21
N ASN A 89 14.20 11.06 7.57
CA ASN A 89 15.23 10.10 7.24
C ASN A 89 14.92 9.47 5.88
N MET A 90 15.32 10.16 4.80
CA MET A 90 15.11 9.68 3.42
C MET A 90 15.70 8.30 3.18
N ARG A 91 16.79 7.94 3.88
CA ARG A 91 17.41 6.62 3.76
C ARG A 91 16.47 5.51 4.25
N VAL A 92 15.74 5.75 5.33
CA VAL A 92 14.73 4.82 5.86
C VAL A 92 13.48 4.81 4.98
N VAL A 93 12.99 5.98 4.55
CA VAL A 93 11.78 6.07 3.72
C VAL A 93 11.97 5.39 2.37
N LEU A 94 13.08 5.67 1.68
CA LEU A 94 13.43 5.02 0.41
C LEU A 94 13.73 3.54 0.63
N GLY A 95 14.57 3.21 1.61
CA GLY A 95 14.95 1.81 1.88
C GLY A 95 13.75 0.91 2.20
N LEU A 96 12.83 1.38 3.05
CA LEU A 96 11.62 0.63 3.36
C LEU A 96 10.65 0.60 2.18
N GLY A 97 10.42 1.74 1.51
CA GLY A 97 9.56 1.78 0.33
C GLY A 97 10.03 0.81 -0.76
N THR A 98 11.33 0.76 -1.03
CA THR A 98 11.94 -0.19 -1.96
C THR A 98 11.78 -1.63 -1.51
N LEU A 99 12.05 -1.93 -0.24
CA LEU A 99 11.88 -3.28 0.30
C LEU A 99 10.44 -3.79 0.15
N LEU A 100 9.46 -2.99 0.58
CA LEU A 100 8.04 -3.33 0.47
C LEU A 100 7.62 -3.47 -0.99
N GLY A 101 8.11 -2.59 -1.86
CA GLY A 101 7.90 -2.68 -3.31
C GLY A 101 8.41 -4.00 -3.89
N LEU A 102 9.64 -4.39 -3.58
CA LEU A 102 10.26 -5.63 -4.07
C LEU A 102 9.54 -6.89 -3.57
N VAL A 103 9.19 -6.94 -2.28
CA VAL A 103 8.34 -8.02 -1.73
C VAL A 103 7.01 -8.08 -2.50
N GLY A 104 6.45 -6.90 -2.79
CA GLY A 104 5.25 -6.74 -3.60
C GLY A 104 5.40 -7.27 -5.03
N VAL A 105 6.54 -7.06 -5.69
CA VAL A 105 6.87 -7.57 -7.04
C VAL A 105 6.95 -9.09 -7.02
N VAL A 106 7.70 -9.67 -6.08
CA VAL A 106 7.82 -11.13 -5.94
C VAL A 106 6.43 -11.75 -5.72
N SER A 107 5.63 -11.16 -4.83
CA SER A 107 4.24 -11.55 -4.62
C SER A 107 3.36 -11.39 -5.87
N SER A 108 3.60 -10.39 -6.72
CA SER A 108 2.88 -10.25 -8.01
C SER A 108 3.26 -11.35 -9.01
N PHE A 109 4.53 -11.72 -9.08
CA PHE A 109 4.96 -12.81 -9.97
C PHE A 109 4.48 -14.18 -9.48
N LEU A 110 4.40 -14.39 -8.16
CA LEU A 110 3.84 -15.61 -7.61
C LEU A 110 2.35 -15.76 -7.99
N ILE A 111 1.54 -14.69 -7.88
CA ILE A 111 0.13 -14.76 -8.26
C ILE A 111 -0.04 -14.93 -9.79
N PHE A 112 0.85 -14.33 -10.58
CA PHE A 112 0.89 -14.51 -12.03
C PHE A 112 1.18 -15.97 -12.39
N TYR A 113 2.20 -16.57 -11.76
CA TYR A 113 2.54 -17.98 -11.93
C TYR A 113 1.38 -18.91 -11.53
N LEU A 114 0.78 -18.69 -10.37
CA LEU A 114 -0.38 -19.48 -9.92
C LEU A 114 -1.57 -19.34 -10.89
N GLY A 115 -1.86 -18.14 -11.36
CA GLY A 115 -2.94 -17.90 -12.31
C GLY A 115 -2.70 -18.58 -13.66
N ARG A 116 -1.47 -18.55 -14.16
CA ARG A 116 -1.10 -19.09 -15.47
C ARG A 116 -0.87 -20.60 -15.47
N GLU A 117 -0.01 -21.09 -14.59
CA GLU A 117 0.52 -22.48 -14.66
C GLU A 117 -0.26 -23.45 -13.76
N VAL A 118 -0.87 -22.97 -12.67
CA VAL A 118 -1.65 -23.84 -11.77
C VAL A 118 -3.13 -23.80 -12.13
N LEU A 119 -3.69 -22.61 -12.25
CA LEU A 119 -5.12 -22.40 -12.51
C LEU A 119 -5.47 -22.40 -14.00
N HIS A 120 -4.47 -22.38 -14.90
CA HIS A 120 -4.64 -22.42 -16.34
C HIS A 120 -5.66 -21.37 -16.85
N LEU A 121 -5.64 -20.17 -16.25
CA LEU A 121 -6.57 -19.11 -16.60
C LEU A 121 -6.30 -18.61 -18.02
N ASN A 122 -7.37 -18.34 -18.76
CA ASN A 122 -7.25 -17.67 -20.04
C ASN A 122 -6.64 -16.26 -19.86
N ARG A 123 -6.18 -15.66 -20.96
CA ARG A 123 -5.47 -14.37 -20.95
C ARG A 123 -6.27 -13.27 -20.24
N GLU A 124 -7.55 -13.14 -20.53
CA GLU A 124 -8.39 -12.06 -20.02
C GLU A 124 -8.72 -12.25 -18.53
N MET A 125 -9.05 -13.47 -18.12
CA MET A 125 -9.26 -13.81 -16.71
C MET A 125 -7.98 -13.61 -15.91
N LEU A 126 -6.81 -13.95 -16.46
CA LEU A 126 -5.52 -13.72 -15.80
C LEU A 126 -5.26 -12.22 -15.59
N GLN A 127 -5.60 -11.37 -16.56
CA GLN A 127 -5.52 -9.91 -16.39
C GLN A 127 -6.45 -9.40 -15.29
N SER A 128 -7.71 -9.86 -15.25
CA SER A 128 -8.65 -9.53 -14.18
C SER A 128 -8.18 -10.03 -12.80
N PHE A 129 -7.59 -11.22 -12.76
CA PHE A 129 -7.03 -11.84 -11.56
C PHE A 129 -5.87 -11.00 -11.00
N ILE A 130 -4.97 -10.56 -11.87
CA ILE A 130 -3.87 -9.66 -11.52
C ILE A 130 -4.38 -8.28 -11.10
N PHE A 131 -5.33 -7.71 -11.84
CA PHE A 131 -5.96 -6.43 -11.50
C PHE A 131 -6.49 -6.45 -10.07
N LEU A 132 -7.28 -7.47 -9.71
CA LEU A 132 -7.85 -7.56 -8.37
C LEU A 132 -6.75 -7.73 -7.30
N LYS A 133 -5.70 -8.51 -7.58
CA LYS A 133 -4.53 -8.59 -6.68
C LYS A 133 -3.86 -7.24 -6.48
N LEU A 134 -3.59 -6.50 -7.55
CA LEU A 134 -2.94 -5.19 -7.46
C LEU A 134 -3.82 -4.19 -6.70
N ALA A 135 -5.13 -4.23 -6.91
CA ALA A 135 -6.10 -3.40 -6.22
C ALA A 135 -6.09 -3.65 -4.71
N ILE A 136 -6.25 -4.91 -4.29
CA ILE A 136 -6.35 -5.30 -2.86
C ILE A 136 -4.99 -5.14 -2.17
N ALA A 137 -3.93 -5.75 -2.73
CA ALA A 137 -2.62 -5.74 -2.10
C ALA A 137 -2.05 -4.31 -1.98
N GLY A 138 -2.33 -3.43 -2.95
CA GLY A 138 -1.91 -2.03 -2.84
C GLY A 138 -2.49 -1.33 -1.63
N HIS A 139 -3.78 -1.53 -1.37
CA HIS A 139 -4.44 -0.94 -0.21
C HIS A 139 -3.96 -1.51 1.11
N LEU A 140 -3.73 -2.83 1.16
CA LEU A 140 -3.18 -3.46 2.34
C LEU A 140 -1.80 -2.87 2.70
N THR A 141 -0.98 -2.50 1.70
CA THR A 141 0.29 -1.79 1.92
C THR A 141 0.13 -0.45 2.63
N ILE A 142 -0.98 0.28 2.43
CA ILE A 142 -1.27 1.52 3.18
C ILE A 142 -1.30 1.23 4.68
N PHE A 143 -1.95 0.14 5.10
CA PHE A 143 -2.03 -0.21 6.52
C PHE A 143 -0.67 -0.62 7.10
N ILE A 144 0.19 -1.25 6.29
CA ILE A 144 1.56 -1.59 6.67
C ILE A 144 2.42 -0.34 6.88
N SER A 145 2.33 0.65 5.97
CA SER A 145 3.19 1.82 5.99
C SER A 145 2.86 2.83 7.09
N ARG A 146 1.68 2.73 7.70
CA ARG A 146 1.20 3.65 8.75
C ARG A 146 1.92 3.54 10.08
N THR A 147 2.41 2.35 10.41
CA THR A 147 3.02 2.07 11.71
C THR A 147 4.43 1.52 11.56
N ARG A 148 5.30 1.87 12.51
CA ARG A 148 6.66 1.28 12.60
C ARG A 148 6.63 -0.11 13.22
N GLY A 149 5.75 -0.33 14.20
CA GLY A 149 5.46 -1.65 14.77
C GLY A 149 4.42 -2.42 13.95
N PRO A 150 3.75 -3.42 14.51
CA PRO A 150 2.66 -4.13 13.84
C PRO A 150 1.58 -3.21 13.26
N PHE A 151 0.91 -3.65 12.20
CA PHE A 151 -0.13 -2.85 11.54
C PHE A 151 -1.31 -2.49 12.47
N TRP A 152 -1.52 -3.25 13.54
CA TRP A 152 -2.60 -3.06 14.52
C TRP A 152 -2.23 -2.15 15.71
N ASP A 153 -0.98 -1.67 15.80
CA ASP A 153 -0.54 -0.79 16.91
C ASP A 153 -1.38 0.48 17.01
N ILE A 154 -1.77 1.05 15.86
CA ILE A 154 -2.56 2.27 15.79
C ILE A 154 -3.79 2.01 14.92
N LYS A 155 -4.96 2.05 15.57
CA LYS A 155 -6.25 1.90 14.89
C LYS A 155 -6.38 2.96 13.77
N PRO A 156 -6.71 2.56 12.53
CA PRO A 156 -6.96 3.50 11.43
C PRO A 156 -8.07 4.48 11.75
N SER A 157 -8.02 5.66 11.14
CA SER A 157 -9.19 6.55 11.12
C SER A 157 -10.35 5.85 10.41
N GLY A 158 -11.58 6.19 10.82
CA GLY A 158 -12.78 5.64 10.16
C GLY A 158 -12.81 5.97 8.67
N GLY A 159 -12.39 7.19 8.29
CA GLY A 159 -12.29 7.60 6.90
C GLY A 159 -11.34 6.71 6.09
N LEU A 160 -10.15 6.40 6.61
CA LEU A 160 -9.20 5.53 5.92
C LEU A 160 -9.69 4.09 5.82
N LEU A 161 -10.25 3.54 6.91
CA LEU A 161 -10.72 2.16 6.93
C LEU A 161 -11.89 1.96 5.95
N TRP A 162 -12.91 2.81 6.03
CA TRP A 162 -14.10 2.68 5.19
C TRP A 162 -13.82 2.98 3.72
N SER A 163 -13.00 4.00 3.43
CA SER A 163 -12.60 4.27 2.04
C SER A 163 -11.87 3.08 1.41
N ALA A 164 -10.94 2.46 2.14
CA ALA A 164 -10.25 1.26 1.66
C ALA A 164 -11.22 0.08 1.47
N LEU A 165 -12.07 -0.21 2.45
CA LEU A 165 -13.01 -1.33 2.34
C LEU A 165 -13.99 -1.15 1.19
N LEU A 166 -14.61 0.03 1.06
CA LEU A 166 -15.61 0.29 0.02
C LEU A 166 -15.01 0.24 -1.39
N THR A 167 -13.84 0.85 -1.60
CA THR A 167 -13.18 0.82 -2.91
C THR A 167 -12.70 -0.57 -3.29
N LYS A 168 -12.27 -1.40 -2.33
CA LYS A 168 -11.85 -2.78 -2.61
C LYS A 168 -13.02 -3.71 -2.79
N PHE A 169 -14.12 -3.47 -2.08
CA PHE A 169 -15.38 -4.14 -2.35
C PHE A 169 -15.85 -3.83 -3.78
N ALA A 170 -15.86 -2.56 -4.19
CA ALA A 170 -16.17 -2.17 -5.57
C ALA A 170 -15.23 -2.82 -6.59
N ALA A 171 -13.91 -2.83 -6.35
CA ALA A 171 -12.93 -3.53 -7.20
C ALA A 171 -13.25 -5.03 -7.34
N THR A 172 -13.67 -5.66 -6.24
CA THR A 172 -14.04 -7.08 -6.21
C THR A 172 -15.30 -7.30 -7.04
N LEU A 173 -16.32 -6.44 -6.94
CA LEU A 173 -17.53 -6.54 -7.76
C LEU A 173 -17.23 -6.38 -9.25
N PHE A 174 -16.36 -5.43 -9.62
CA PHE A 174 -15.92 -5.28 -11.02
C PHE A 174 -15.25 -6.56 -11.55
N ALA A 175 -14.41 -7.20 -10.75
CA ALA A 175 -13.73 -8.44 -11.15
C ALA A 175 -14.64 -9.68 -11.14
N VAL A 176 -15.59 -9.76 -10.20
CA VAL A 176 -16.52 -10.88 -10.10
C VAL A 176 -17.54 -10.87 -11.24
N TYR A 177 -18.18 -9.72 -11.48
CA TYR A 177 -19.26 -9.59 -12.45
C TYR A 177 -18.78 -9.17 -13.85
N GLY A 178 -17.50 -8.82 -13.99
CA GLY A 178 -16.91 -8.50 -15.29
C GLY A 178 -17.25 -7.10 -15.81
N TRP A 179 -17.35 -6.10 -14.92
CA TRP A 179 -17.58 -4.73 -15.36
C TRP A 179 -16.28 -4.14 -15.91
N PHE A 180 -16.23 -3.89 -17.23
CA PHE A 180 -15.07 -3.40 -17.99
C PHE A 180 -13.87 -4.37 -18.08
N ILE A 181 -13.96 -5.54 -17.44
CA ILE A 181 -12.91 -6.56 -17.36
C ILE A 181 -13.53 -7.95 -17.43
N ALA A 182 -12.76 -9.00 -17.74
CA ALA A 182 -13.30 -10.35 -17.81
C ALA A 182 -13.73 -10.87 -16.42
N PRO A 183 -14.88 -11.54 -16.28
CA PRO A 183 -15.36 -12.04 -14.99
C PRO A 183 -14.51 -13.23 -14.51
N ILE A 184 -14.07 -13.18 -13.26
CA ILE A 184 -13.32 -14.28 -12.62
C ILE A 184 -14.14 -15.04 -11.57
N GLY A 185 -15.33 -14.52 -11.21
CA GLY A 185 -16.23 -15.12 -10.23
C GLY A 185 -15.75 -15.05 -8.78
N TRP A 186 -16.63 -15.44 -7.85
CA TRP A 186 -16.39 -15.33 -6.40
C TRP A 186 -15.27 -16.25 -5.90
N LYS A 187 -15.19 -17.49 -6.41
CA LYS A 187 -14.21 -18.47 -5.94
C LYS A 187 -12.76 -17.97 -6.11
N LEU A 188 -12.43 -17.48 -7.30
CA LEU A 188 -11.09 -16.92 -7.58
C LEU A 188 -10.85 -15.61 -6.83
N SER A 189 -11.88 -14.76 -6.75
CA SER A 189 -11.79 -13.47 -6.04
C SER A 189 -11.52 -13.64 -4.54
N LEU A 190 -12.20 -14.59 -3.89
CA LEU A 190 -11.96 -14.93 -2.49
C LEU A 190 -10.57 -15.58 -2.29
N GLY A 191 -10.11 -16.38 -3.26
CA GLY A 191 -8.74 -16.90 -3.29
C GLY A 191 -7.69 -15.77 -3.30
N ILE A 192 -7.92 -14.71 -4.08
CA ILE A 192 -7.05 -13.53 -4.09
C ILE A 192 -7.09 -12.79 -2.75
N TRP A 193 -8.26 -12.64 -2.14
CA TRP A 193 -8.36 -12.05 -0.80
C TRP A 193 -7.55 -12.83 0.23
N GLY A 194 -7.68 -14.16 0.25
CA GLY A 194 -6.89 -15.02 1.12
C GLY A 194 -5.39 -14.86 0.88
N TYR A 195 -4.97 -14.90 -0.39
CA TYR A 195 -3.58 -14.67 -0.78
C TYR A 195 -3.07 -13.29 -0.32
N ALA A 196 -3.86 -12.24 -0.54
CA ALA A 196 -3.48 -10.87 -0.22
C ALA A 196 -3.36 -10.66 1.30
N ILE A 197 -4.23 -11.27 2.10
CA ILE A 197 -4.15 -11.24 3.57
C ILE A 197 -2.88 -11.94 4.06
N VAL A 198 -2.57 -13.12 3.52
CA VAL A 198 -1.33 -13.85 3.88
C VAL A 198 -0.10 -13.02 3.49
N ALA A 199 -0.06 -12.49 2.27
CA ALA A 199 1.03 -11.65 1.80
C ALA A 199 1.16 -10.36 2.64
N PHE A 200 0.05 -9.77 3.08
CA PHE A 200 0.01 -8.61 3.96
C PHE A 200 0.66 -8.89 5.31
N VAL A 201 0.34 -10.02 5.95
CA VAL A 201 0.95 -10.43 7.24
C VAL A 201 2.45 -10.67 7.06
N ILE A 202 2.86 -11.36 6.01
CA ILE A 202 4.28 -11.60 5.70
C ILE A 202 5.02 -10.26 5.51
N THR A 203 4.42 -9.35 4.75
CA THR A 203 5.01 -8.04 4.46
C THR A 203 5.12 -7.18 5.73
N ASP A 204 4.15 -7.25 6.65
CA ASP A 204 4.24 -6.57 7.94
C ASP A 204 5.38 -7.11 8.81
N ILE A 205 5.59 -8.43 8.81
CA ILE A 205 6.73 -9.06 9.50
C ILE A 205 8.05 -8.57 8.91
N VAL A 206 8.19 -8.56 7.58
CA VAL A 206 9.39 -8.08 6.89
C VAL A 206 9.69 -6.62 7.23
N LYS A 207 8.67 -5.76 7.25
CA LYS A 207 8.78 -4.37 7.69
C LYS A 207 9.34 -4.27 9.12
N GLN A 208 8.81 -5.06 10.05
CA GLN A 208 9.26 -5.01 11.44
C GLN A 208 10.73 -5.44 11.58
N TYR A 209 11.18 -6.46 10.84
CA TYR A 209 12.59 -6.84 10.80
C TYR A 209 13.47 -5.71 10.25
N PHE A 210 13.05 -5.05 9.18
CA PHE A 210 13.75 -3.89 8.63
C PHE A 210 13.92 -2.80 9.70
N TYR A 211 12.86 -2.43 10.41
CA TYR A 211 12.94 -1.42 11.46
C TYR A 211 13.83 -1.83 12.64
N LYS A 212 13.82 -3.11 13.05
CA LYS A 212 14.72 -3.61 14.10
C LYS A 212 16.19 -3.48 13.68
N MET A 213 16.53 -3.87 12.45
CA MET A 213 17.90 -3.80 11.94
C MET A 213 18.37 -2.34 11.75
N PHE A 214 17.56 -1.51 11.11
CA PHE A 214 17.90 -0.11 10.85
C PHE A 214 17.90 0.76 12.12
N GLY A 215 16.98 0.49 13.05
CA GLY A 215 16.92 1.15 14.36
C GLY A 215 18.16 0.87 15.20
N ALA A 216 18.68 -0.37 15.17
CA ALA A 216 19.94 -0.72 15.82
C ALA A 216 21.14 0.01 15.20
N GLN A 217 21.17 0.22 13.88
CA GLN A 217 22.24 0.97 13.21
C GLN A 217 22.23 2.47 13.51
N ILE A 218 21.06 3.10 13.64
CA ILE A 218 20.96 4.53 13.99
C ILE A 218 21.44 4.78 15.43
N ARG A 219 21.16 3.84 16.35
CA ARG A 219 21.60 3.93 17.75
C ARG A 219 23.10 3.68 17.93
N ARG A 220 23.76 2.98 17.01
CA ARG A 220 25.23 2.79 16.98
C ARG A 220 26.01 3.96 16.36
N ARG A 221 25.33 4.86 15.63
CA ARG A 221 25.94 6.04 14.97
C ARG A 221 25.75 7.35 15.75
N LYS A 222 25.10 7.29 16.91
CA LYS A 222 25.04 8.36 17.91
C LYS A 222 25.91 7.96 19.08
#